data_AF-A0AA96I4V5-F1
#
_entry.id   AF-A0AA96I4V5-F1
#
_cell.length_a   1.000
_cell.length_b   1.000
_cell.length_c   1.000
_cell.angle_alpha   90.00
_cell.angle_beta   90.00
_cell.angle_gamma   90.00
#
_symmetry.space_group_name_H-M   'P 1'
#
loop_
_entity.id
_entity.type
_entity.pdbx_description
1 polymer ?
#
loop_
_entity_poly.entity_id
_entity_poly.type
_entity_poly.pdbx_seq_one_letter_code
_entity_poly.pdbx_strand_id
1 'polypeptide(L)'
;MENILLILFALFLGYMLNRLNIMQRDGSIALNKFVLYVSYPAIVLLQTPKISFSLELMIPAIVAWTVMTLSAFLILFYQRFLILVKR
;
A
#
# COMPACT_ATOMS: atom_id res chain seq x y z
N MET A 1 1.89 11.03 20.46
CA MET A 1 1.30 9.78 20.94
C MET A 1 0.24 9.38 19.94
N GLU A 2 0.51 8.38 19.09
CA GLU A 2 -0.52 7.89 18.18
C GLU A 2 -1.69 7.37 19.01
N ASN A 3 -2.89 7.84 18.71
CA ASN A 3 -4.09 7.42 19.42
C ASN A 3 -4.53 6.04 18.90
N ILE A 4 -3.71 5.03 19.14
CA ILE A 4 -4.00 3.61 18.89
C ILE A 4 -5.36 3.25 19.50
N LEU A 5 -5.70 3.86 20.64
CA LEU A 5 -7.01 3.74 21.28
C LEU A 5 -8.17 4.20 20.37
N LEU A 6 -8.01 5.30 19.63
CA LEU A 6 -9.02 5.77 18.65
C LEU A 6 -9.14 4.82 17.46
N ILE A 7 -8.02 4.27 16.99
CA ILE A 7 -8.02 3.28 15.89
C ILE A 7 -8.77 2.02 16.32
N LEU A 8 -8.47 1.51 17.52
CA LEU A 8 -9.17 0.36 18.11
C LEU A 8 -10.67 0.64 18.30
N PHE A 9 -11.02 1.84 18.78
CA PHE A 9 -12.41 2.25 18.92
C PHE A 9 -13.14 2.34 17.58
N ALA A 10 -12.51 2.90 16.55
CA ALA A 10 -13.06 2.96 15.21
C ALA A 10 -13.24 1.57 14.58
N LEU A 11 -12.28 0.66 14.79
CA LEU A 11 -12.39 -0.74 14.39
C LEU A 11 -13.55 -1.45 15.10
N PHE A 12 -13.69 -1.23 16.41
CA PHE A 12 -14.78 -1.78 17.21
C PHE A 12 -16.16 -1.28 16.71
N LEU A 13 -16.26 0.03 16.43
CA LEU A 13 -17.47 0.59 15.84
C LEU A 13 -17.77 -0.01 14.46
N GLY A 14 -16.78 -0.11 13.58
CA GLY A 14 -16.92 -0.74 12.26
C GLY A 14 -17.40 -2.20 12.36
N TYR A 15 -16.88 -2.95 13.34
CA TYR A 15 -17.32 -4.31 13.63
C TYR A 15 -18.78 -4.38 14.13
N MET A 16 -19.16 -3.49 15.06
CA MET A 16 -20.55 -3.38 15.53
C MET A 16 -21.52 -3.03 14.38
N LEU A 17 -21.15 -2.08 13.53
CA LEU A 17 -21.91 -1.67 12.34
C LEU A 17 -22.09 -2.83 11.34
N ASN A 18 -21.04 -3.64 11.13
CA ASN A 18 -21.11 -4.83 10.29
C ASN A 18 -22.04 -5.90 10.90
N ARG A 19 -21.99 -6.11 12.23
CA ARG A 19 -22.85 -7.08 12.94
C ARG A 19 -24.33 -6.73 12.84
N LEU A 20 -24.66 -5.44 12.79
CA LEU A 20 -26.04 -4.95 12.70
C LEU A 20 -26.62 -5.02 11.26
N ASN A 21 -25.85 -5.49 10.27
CA ASN A 21 -26.26 -5.57 8.85
C ASN A 21 -26.82 -4.25 8.27
N ILE A 22 -26.46 -3.11 8.88
CA ILE A 22 -26.85 -1.78 8.39
C ILE A 22 -26.11 -1.48 7.08
N MET A 23 -24.92 -2.05 6.89
CA MET A 23 -24.21 -2.00 5.62
C MET A 23 -24.78 -3.01 4.64
N GLN A 24 -25.00 -2.56 3.40
CA GLN A 24 -25.36 -3.42 2.29
C GLN A 24 -24.28 -4.49 2.05
N ARG A 25 -24.67 -5.63 1.48
CA ARG A 25 -23.78 -6.77 1.22
C ARG A 25 -22.51 -6.39 0.44
N ASP A 26 -22.61 -5.38 -0.44
CA ASP A 26 -21.52 -4.81 -1.23
C ASP A 26 -21.03 -3.45 -0.70
N GLY A 27 -21.49 -3.01 0.47
CA GLY A 27 -21.17 -1.71 1.05
C GLY A 27 -19.68 -1.52 1.31
N SER A 28 -18.98 -2.57 1.73
CA SER A 28 -17.52 -2.57 1.87
C SER A 28 -16.80 -2.38 0.53
N ILE A 29 -17.31 -3.01 -0.53
CA ILE A 29 -16.76 -2.89 -1.89
C ILE A 29 -17.01 -1.50 -2.44
N ALA A 30 -18.23 -0.96 -2.29
CA ALA A 30 -18.59 0.38 -2.73
C ALA A 30 -17.77 1.46 -1.99
N LEU A 31 -17.59 1.30 -0.67
CA LEU A 31 -16.78 2.20 0.13
C LEU A 31 -15.30 2.15 -0.28
N ASN A 32 -14.73 0.96 -0.46
CA ASN A 32 -13.34 0.81 -0.92
C ASN A 32 -13.14 1.43 -2.32
N LYS A 33 -14.11 1.26 -3.23
CA LYS A 33 -14.07 1.93 -4.54
C LYS A 33 -14.08 3.45 -4.40
N PHE A 34 -14.95 4.00 -3.55
CA PHE A 34 -14.98 5.43 -3.29
C PHE A 34 -13.65 5.94 -2.72
N VAL A 35 -13.08 5.24 -1.74
CA VAL A 35 -11.79 5.61 -1.15
C VAL A 35 -10.68 5.60 -2.20
N LEU A 36 -10.56 4.53 -2.99
CA LEU A 36 -9.49 4.38 -3.98
C LEU A 36 -9.62 5.33 -5.18
N TYR A 37 -10.84 5.57 -5.66
CA TYR A 37 -11.07 6.34 -6.90
C TYR A 37 -11.41 7.82 -6.68
N VAL A 38 -11.89 8.20 -5.50
CA VAL A 38 -12.31 9.59 -5.23
C VAL A 38 -11.44 10.21 -4.15
N SER A 39 -11.39 9.60 -2.96
CA SER A 39 -10.67 10.18 -1.82
C SER A 39 -9.17 10.18 -2.02
N TYR A 40 -8.60 9.07 -2.48
CA TYR A 40 -7.16 8.91 -2.64
C TYR A 40 -6.59 9.88 -3.70
N PRO A 41 -7.18 10.00 -4.90
CA PRO A 41 -6.71 10.97 -5.89
C PRO A 41 -6.86 12.41 -5.41
N ALA A 42 -7.95 12.74 -4.71
CA ALA A 42 -8.14 14.08 -4.15
C ALA A 42 -7.05 14.44 -3.12
N ILE A 43 -6.72 13.51 -2.22
CA ILE A 43 -5.62 13.66 -1.25
C ILE A 43 -4.30 13.82 -2.00
N VAL A 44 -3.99 12.96 -2.97
CA VAL A 44 -2.75 13.10 -3.76
C VAL A 44 -2.66 14.48 -4.38
N LEU A 45 -3.71 14.98 -5.03
CA LEU A 45 -3.73 16.32 -5.63
C LEU A 45 -3.57 17.45 -4.59
N LEU A 46 -4.12 17.29 -3.39
CA LEU A 46 -4.03 18.26 -2.30
C LEU A 46 -2.64 18.27 -1.63
N GLN A 47 -2.05 17.09 -1.42
CA GLN A 47 -0.76 16.94 -0.75
C GLN A 47 0.42 17.20 -1.69
N THR A 48 0.36 16.77 -2.97
CA THR A 48 1.46 16.91 -3.94
C THR A 48 2.09 18.31 -4.01
N PRO A 49 1.34 19.42 -4.10
CA PRO A 49 1.96 20.75 -4.18
C PRO A 49 2.63 21.21 -2.88
N LYS A 50 2.36 20.56 -1.75
CA LYS A 50 2.97 20.86 -0.45
C LYS A 50 4.29 20.11 -0.23
N ILE A 51 4.63 19.20 -1.13
CA ILE A 51 5.84 18.39 -1.06
C ILE A 51 7.00 19.25 -1.56
N SER A 52 7.92 19.61 -0.66
CA SER A 52 9.22 20.15 -1.04
C SER A 52 10.04 19.02 -1.67
N PHE A 53 10.44 19.14 -2.94
CA PHE A 53 11.32 18.16 -3.57
C PHE A 53 12.65 18.09 -2.81
N SER A 54 12.83 17.02 -2.05
CA SER A 54 14.06 16.71 -1.31
C SER A 54 14.55 15.32 -1.71
N LEU A 55 15.87 15.10 -1.57
CA LEU A 55 16.45 13.79 -1.82
C LEU A 55 15.89 12.73 -0.86
N GLU A 56 15.45 13.12 0.33
CA GLU A 56 14.83 12.21 1.32
C GLU A 56 13.55 11.56 0.79
N LEU A 57 12.75 12.30 0.01
CA LEU A 57 11.55 11.77 -0.64
C LEU A 57 11.86 10.79 -1.77
N MET A 58 13.06 10.85 -2.35
CA MET A 58 13.49 9.93 -3.40
C MET A 58 14.01 8.61 -2.83
N ILE A 59 14.41 8.57 -1.55
CA ILE A 59 14.97 7.36 -0.92
C ILE A 59 14.03 6.15 -1.06
N PRO A 60 12.73 6.22 -0.70
CA PRO A 60 11.85 5.04 -0.80
C PRO A 60 11.70 4.55 -2.25
N ALA A 61 11.64 5.48 -3.20
CA ALA A 61 11.56 5.14 -4.62
C ALA A 61 12.83 4.43 -5.08
N ILE A 62 14.00 5.02 -4.84
CA ILE A 62 15.30 4.44 -5.23
C ILE A 62 15.46 3.06 -4.60
N VAL A 63 15.20 2.93 -3.29
CA VAL A 63 15.29 1.65 -2.58
C VAL A 63 14.38 0.60 -3.20
N ALA A 64 13.12 0.93 -3.51
CA ALA A 64 12.19 0.00 -4.14
C ALA A 64 12.69 -0.51 -5.49
N TRP A 65 13.15 0.38 -6.37
CA TRP A 65 13.70 0.03 -7.69
C TRP A 65 15.00 -0.78 -7.57
N THR A 66 15.89 -0.42 -6.65
CA THR A 66 17.13 -1.16 -6.40
C THR A 66 16.84 -2.57 -5.91
N VAL A 67 15.98 -2.73 -4.89
CA VAL A 67 15.65 -4.04 -4.33
C VAL A 67 14.98 -4.93 -5.37
N MET A 68 14.03 -4.37 -6.15
CA MET A 68 13.34 -5.11 -7.20
C MET A 68 14.32 -5.57 -8.30
N THR A 69 15.18 -4.67 -8.78
CA THR A 69 16.17 -4.99 -9.84
C THR A 69 17.20 -6.00 -9.36
N LEU A 70 17.72 -5.83 -8.13
CA LEU A 70 18.68 -6.74 -7.53
C LEU A 70 18.07 -8.13 -7.34
N SER A 71 16.82 -8.21 -6.86
CA SER A 71 16.10 -9.48 -6.71
C SER A 71 15.93 -10.20 -8.05
N ALA A 72 15.50 -9.48 -9.08
CA ALA A 72 15.36 -10.03 -10.42
C ALA A 72 16.70 -10.55 -10.97
N PHE A 73 17.78 -9.76 -10.80
CA PHE A 73 19.11 -10.15 -11.23
C PHE A 73 19.62 -11.40 -10.51
N LEU A 74 19.46 -11.47 -9.19
CA LEU A 74 19.87 -12.62 -8.39
C LEU A 74 19.11 -13.89 -8.81
N ILE A 75 17.80 -13.81 -9.03
CA ILE A 75 16.99 -14.94 -9.47
C ILE A 75 17.44 -15.43 -10.85
N LEU A 76 17.65 -14.52 -11.80
CA LEU A 76 18.12 -14.87 -13.15
C LEU A 76 19.53 -15.45 -13.14
N PHE A 77 20.42 -14.90 -12.29
CA PHE A 77 21.77 -15.42 -12.11
C PHE A 77 21.74 -16.83 -11.53
N TYR A 78 20.94 -17.05 -10.48
CA TYR A 78 20.77 -18.36 -9.86
C TYR A 78 20.17 -19.39 -10.83
N GLN A 79 19.18 -18.98 -11.64
CA GLN A 79 18.63 -19.81 -12.70
C GLN A 79 19.71 -20.24 -13.70
N ARG A 80 20.56 -19.31 -14.15
CA ARG A 80 21.65 -19.62 -15.09
C ARG A 80 22.69 -20.55 -14.47
N PHE A 81 23.05 -20.33 -13.21
CA PHE A 81 23.98 -21.18 -12.47
C PHE A 81 23.46 -22.62 -12.35
N LEU A 82 22.19 -22.81 -11.99
CA LEU A 82 21.57 -24.14 -11.91
C LEU A 82 21.54 -24.86 -13.26
N ILE A 83 21.27 -24.15 -14.36
CA ILE A 83 21.29 -24.73 -15.71
C ILE A 83 22.71 -25.20 -16.09
N LEU A 84 23.73 -24.41 -15.77
CA LEU A 84 25.13 -24.74 -16.06
C LEU A 84 25.63 -25.93 -15.24
N VAL A 85 25.23 -26.05 -13.97
CA VAL A 85 25.65 -27.15 -13.08
C VAL A 85 24.99 -28.49 -13.46
N LYS A 86 23.80 -28.47 -14.07
CA LYS A 86 23.04 -29.68 -14.41
C LYS A 86 23.37 -30.26 -15.80
N ARG A 87 24.33 -29.66 -16.51
CA ARG A 87 24.77 -30.06 -17.86
C ARG A 87 26.15 -30.70 -17.79
#